data_AF-A0AAE0EIC4-F1
#
_entry.id   AF-A0AAE0EIC4-F1
#
_cell.length_a   1.000
_cell.length_b   1.000
_cell.length_c   1.000
_cell.angle_alpha   90.00
_cell.angle_beta   90.00
_cell.angle_gamma   90.00
#
_symmetry.space_group_name_H-M   'P 1'
#
loop_
_entity.id
_entity.type
_entity.pdbx_description
1 polymer ?
#
loop_
_entity_poly.entity_id
_entity_poly.type
_entity_poly.pdbx_seq_one_letter_code
_entity_poly.pdbx_strand_id
1 'polypeptide(L)'
;MDLINQDADLQLKLLRSCPVLEDLSIHWYHVEVPFPFDIMIPTLKRLILCLSLVWDYFEGAVSLHKFVVTASNLEYLIIQDDSLVNFVVNGRPLLNEVSLNVGVDISLIKVYCSDFHEFEVSHDEAN
;
A
#
# COMPACT_ATOMS: atom_id res chain seq x y z
N MET A 1 -14.08 9.10 7.48
CA MET A 1 -14.27 7.87 8.28
C MET A 1 -12.92 7.17 8.35
N ASP A 2 -12.50 6.76 9.55
CA ASP A 2 -11.15 6.20 9.74
C ASP A 2 -11.24 4.70 10.04
N LEU A 3 -10.52 3.90 9.26
CA LEU A 3 -10.47 2.45 9.40
C LEU A 3 -9.08 2.01 9.88
N ILE A 4 -9.05 1.26 11.00
CA ILE A 4 -7.83 0.73 11.61
C ILE A 4 -7.92 -0.80 11.61
N ASN A 5 -6.87 -1.41 11.08
CA ASN A 5 -6.65 -2.82 10.76
C ASN A 5 -6.96 -3.85 11.89
N GLN A 6 -8.21 -4.30 12.03
CA GLN A 6 -8.54 -5.47 12.89
C GLN A 6 -9.55 -6.46 12.26
N ASP A 7 -10.36 -6.05 11.27
CA ASP A 7 -11.24 -6.97 10.53
C ASP A 7 -11.60 -6.38 9.15
N ALA A 8 -10.87 -6.79 8.11
CA ALA A 8 -11.08 -6.28 6.76
C ALA A 8 -12.50 -6.57 6.22
N ASP A 9 -13.11 -7.69 6.61
CA ASP A 9 -14.39 -8.13 6.06
C ASP A 9 -15.56 -7.33 6.66
N LEU A 10 -15.49 -7.03 7.97
CA LEU A 10 -16.43 -6.11 8.62
C LEU A 10 -16.29 -4.68 8.12
N GLN A 11 -15.07 -4.22 7.88
CA GLN A 11 -14.81 -2.86 7.39
C GLN A 11 -15.32 -2.68 5.95
N LEU A 12 -15.11 -3.67 5.08
CA LEU A 12 -15.67 -3.68 3.73
C LEU A 12 -17.20 -3.70 3.73
N LYS A 13 -17.81 -4.47 4.64
CA LYS A 13 -19.27 -4.46 4.82
C LYS A 13 -19.75 -3.07 5.23
N LEU A 14 -19.06 -2.38 6.13
CA LEU A 14 -19.40 -1.02 6.55
C LEU A 14 -19.31 -0.02 5.39
N LEU A 15 -18.23 -0.08 4.60
CA LEU A 15 -18.03 0.79 3.43
C LEU A 15 -19.13 0.61 2.40
N ARG A 16 -19.55 -0.64 2.14
CA ARG A 16 -20.65 -0.94 1.22
C ARG A 16 -22.01 -0.49 1.74
N SER A 17 -22.19 -0.39 3.05
CA SER A 17 -23.44 0.08 3.67
C SER A 17 -23.56 1.61 3.76
N CYS A 18 -22.54 2.38 3.38
CA CYS A 18 -22.51 3.83 3.54
C CYS A 18 -22.45 4.56 2.18
N PRO A 19 -23.59 4.72 1.47
CA PRO A 19 -23.62 5.28 0.11
C PRO A 19 -23.32 6.80 0.04
N VAL A 20 -23.29 7.50 1.18
CA VAL A 20 -23.05 8.95 1.26
C VAL A 20 -21.63 9.31 1.69
N LEU A 21 -20.72 8.33 1.73
CA LEU A 21 -19.38 8.54 2.25
C LEU A 21 -18.55 9.42 1.31
N GLU A 22 -18.25 10.65 1.74
CA GLU A 22 -17.44 11.61 0.98
C GLU A 22 -15.95 11.61 1.39
N ASP A 23 -15.63 11.17 2.60
CA ASP A 23 -14.28 11.21 3.17
C ASP A 23 -13.91 9.87 3.83
N LEU A 24 -12.82 9.26 3.35
CA LEU A 24 -12.31 7.96 3.78
C LEU A 24 -10.81 8.02 4.00
N SER A 25 -10.39 7.61 5.20
CA SER A 25 -8.98 7.38 5.52
C SER A 25 -8.81 5.94 5.97
N ILE A 26 -7.84 5.26 5.40
CA ILE A 26 -7.53 3.87 5.76
C ILE A 26 -6.06 3.76 6.11
N HIS A 27 -5.80 3.20 7.28
CA HIS A 27 -4.46 3.07 7.81
C HIS A 27 -4.15 1.59 8.11
N TRP A 28 -3.21 1.05 7.34
CA TRP A 28 -2.61 -0.26 7.57
C TRP A 28 -1.24 -0.10 8.15
N TYR A 29 -1.10 -0.41 9.43
CA TYR A 29 0.18 -0.49 10.10
C TYR A 29 0.46 -1.94 10.47
N HIS A 30 1.72 -2.35 10.32
CA HIS A 30 2.24 -3.62 10.81
C HIS A 30 1.50 -4.87 10.28
N VAL A 31 1.11 -4.85 9.00
CA VAL A 31 0.44 -6.00 8.36
C VAL A 31 1.47 -6.82 7.59
N GLU A 32 1.35 -8.15 7.65
CA GLU A 32 2.22 -9.06 6.90
C GLU A 32 2.07 -8.85 5.39
N VAL A 33 0.83 -8.73 4.91
CA VAL A 33 0.51 -8.38 3.52
C VAL A 33 -0.81 -7.60 3.51
N PRO A 34 -0.85 -6.40 2.90
CA PRO A 34 -2.12 -5.68 2.67
C PRO A 34 -3.06 -6.54 1.82
N PHE A 35 -4.20 -6.93 2.37
CA PHE A 35 -5.21 -7.68 1.61
C PHE A 35 -5.74 -6.81 0.46
N PRO A 36 -5.77 -7.32 -0.79
CA PRO A 36 -6.35 -6.58 -1.90
C PRO A 36 -7.85 -6.42 -1.68
N PHE A 37 -8.34 -5.18 -1.77
CA PHE A 37 -9.77 -4.94 -1.92
C PHE A 37 -10.02 -3.71 -2.77
N ASP A 38 -11.23 -3.68 -3.34
CA ASP A 38 -11.67 -2.62 -4.22
C ASP A 38 -12.46 -1.58 -3.43
N ILE A 39 -12.05 -0.32 -3.56
CA ILE A 39 -12.81 0.82 -3.03
C ILE A 39 -13.76 1.27 -4.14
N MET A 40 -15.04 0.88 -4.03
CA MET A 40 -16.10 1.26 -4.97
C MET A 40 -17.10 2.19 -4.30
N ILE A 41 -16.75 3.48 -4.20
CA ILE A 41 -17.55 4.49 -3.49
C ILE A 41 -17.70 5.71 -4.41
N PRO A 42 -18.79 5.80 -5.21
CA PRO A 42 -18.95 6.85 -6.21
C PRO A 42 -19.05 8.26 -5.63
N THR A 43 -19.54 8.38 -4.39
CA THR A 43 -19.72 9.64 -3.66
C THR A 43 -18.45 10.15 -2.99
N LEU A 44 -17.38 9.35 -2.99
CA LEU A 44 -16.14 9.68 -2.30
C LEU A 44 -15.43 10.85 -2.98
N LYS A 45 -15.13 11.89 -2.21
CA LYS A 45 -14.39 13.09 -2.62
C LYS A 45 -12.96 13.10 -2.13
N ARG A 46 -12.69 12.53 -0.94
CA ARG A 46 -11.36 12.50 -0.33
C ARG A 46 -10.98 11.09 0.10
N LEU A 47 -9.82 10.64 -0.35
CA LEU A 47 -9.25 9.34 -0.01
C LEU A 47 -7.82 9.52 0.53
N ILE A 48 -7.57 8.96 1.71
CA ILE A 48 -6.24 8.82 2.30
C ILE A 48 -5.94 7.35 2.53
N LEU A 49 -4.80 6.90 2.01
CA LEU A 49 -4.28 5.56 2.22
C LEU A 49 -2.88 5.67 2.86
N CYS A 50 -2.71 5.09 4.05
CA CYS A 50 -1.39 4.95 4.67
C CYS A 50 -1.11 3.46 4.86
N LEU A 51 -0.05 2.97 4.23
CA LEU A 51 0.39 1.59 4.30
C LEU A 51 1.80 1.55 4.88
N SER A 52 1.95 0.76 5.94
CA SER A 52 3.22 0.49 6.60
C SER A 52 3.44 -1.00 6.87
N LEU A 53 4.54 -1.56 6.36
CA LEU A 53 4.95 -2.95 6.60
C LEU A 53 5.74 -3.11 7.91
N VAL A 54 5.71 -4.33 8.46
CA VAL A 54 6.64 -4.74 9.51
C VAL A 54 8.03 -4.99 8.90
N TRP A 55 9.07 -4.54 9.61
CA TRP A 55 10.47 -4.58 9.18
C TRP A 55 10.96 -5.98 8.76
N ASP A 56 10.42 -7.04 9.35
CA ASP A 56 10.89 -8.42 9.17
C ASP A 56 10.24 -9.15 7.97
N TYR A 57 9.29 -8.51 7.26
CA TYR A 57 8.53 -9.15 6.16
C TYR A 57 8.94 -8.68 4.77
N PHE A 58 10.00 -7.87 4.66
CA PHE A 58 10.51 -7.36 3.38
C PHE A 58 11.30 -8.42 2.58
N GLU A 59 10.95 -9.70 2.70
CA GLU A 59 11.67 -10.81 2.09
C GLU A 59 11.32 -10.90 0.59
N GLY A 60 11.86 -9.98 -0.21
CA GLY A 60 11.71 -9.97 -1.68
C GLY A 60 10.28 -9.87 -2.22
N ALA A 61 9.28 -9.71 -1.34
CA ALA A 61 7.87 -9.71 -1.68
C ALA A 61 7.45 -8.33 -2.19
N VAL A 62 7.76 -8.05 -3.47
CA VAL A 62 7.00 -7.04 -4.21
C VAL A 62 5.54 -7.50 -4.19
N SER A 63 4.68 -6.73 -3.53
CA SER A 63 3.27 -7.10 -3.42
C SER A 63 2.66 -7.15 -4.83
N LEU A 64 2.30 -8.37 -5.27
CA LEU A 64 1.59 -8.61 -6.54
C LEU A 64 0.14 -8.11 -6.49
N HIS A 65 -0.31 -7.62 -5.33
CA HIS A 65 -1.67 -7.17 -5.14
C HIS A 65 -1.88 -5.76 -5.69
N LYS A 66 -3.01 -5.61 -6.37
CA LYS A 66 -3.45 -4.38 -7.00
C LYS A 66 -4.68 -3.85 -6.26
N PHE A 67 -4.56 -2.66 -5.71
CA PHE A 67 -5.65 -1.92 -5.09
C PHE A 67 -6.37 -1.11 -6.16
N VAL A 68 -7.65 -1.41 -6.37
CA VAL A 68 -8.47 -0.70 -7.34
C VAL A 68 -9.37 0.30 -6.63
N VAL A 69 -9.20 1.57 -6.95
CA VAL A 69 -10.05 2.66 -6.48
C VAL A 69 -10.97 3.09 -7.61
N THR A 70 -12.28 2.91 -7.43
CA THR A 70 -13.31 3.40 -8.34
C THR A 70 -14.18 4.40 -7.58
N ALA A 71 -13.81 5.67 -7.69
CA ALA A 71 -14.49 6.80 -7.08
C ALA A 71 -14.57 7.93 -8.10
N SER A 72 -15.74 8.11 -8.72
CA SER A 72 -15.92 9.06 -9.84
C SER A 72 -15.85 10.52 -9.40
N ASN A 73 -16.24 10.82 -8.15
CA ASN A 73 -16.24 12.17 -7.60
C ASN A 73 -14.98 12.48 -6.79
N LEU A 74 -13.92 11.68 -6.94
CA LEU A 74 -12.71 11.86 -6.14
C LEU A 74 -12.01 13.17 -6.53
N GLU A 75 -11.79 14.02 -5.55
CA GLU A 75 -11.15 15.33 -5.69
C GLU A 75 -9.76 15.35 -5.04
N TYR A 76 -9.56 14.59 -3.95
CA TYR A 76 -8.33 14.55 -3.17
C TYR A 76 -7.87 13.12 -2.97
N LEU A 77 -6.63 12.83 -3.37
CA LEU A 77 -6.00 11.54 -3.20
C LEU A 77 -4.64 11.68 -2.51
N ILE A 78 -4.49 11.05 -1.34
CA ILE A 78 -3.22 10.96 -0.63
C ILE A 78 -2.87 9.49 -0.46
N ILE A 79 -1.69 9.10 -0.93
CA ILE A 79 -1.13 7.76 -0.75
C ILE A 79 0.22 7.89 -0.08
N GLN A 80 0.36 7.24 1.08
CA GLN A 80 1.61 7.02 1.78
C GLN A 80 1.84 5.51 1.82
N ASP A 81 2.88 5.03 1.15
CA ASP A 81 3.10 3.61 0.96
C ASP A 81 4.59 3.25 1.01
N ASP A 82 4.97 2.51 2.05
CA ASP A 82 6.29 1.89 2.18
C ASP A 82 6.32 0.42 1.71
N SER A 83 5.16 -0.11 1.30
CA SER A 83 4.91 -1.52 1.00
C SER A 83 4.99 -1.87 -0.49
N LEU A 84 5.23 -0.87 -1.34
CA LEU A 84 5.34 -0.98 -2.80
C LEU A 84 4.15 -1.69 -3.46
N VAL A 85 2.93 -1.43 -2.98
CA VAL A 85 1.73 -2.01 -3.57
C VAL A 85 1.33 -1.26 -4.85
N ASN A 86 0.62 -1.95 -5.74
CA ASN A 86 0.14 -1.34 -6.97
C ASN A 86 -1.22 -0.69 -6.77
N PHE A 87 -1.34 0.62 -7.03
CA PHE A 87 -2.62 1.32 -7.03
C PHE A 87 -3.12 1.58 -8.45
N VAL A 88 -4.41 1.37 -8.68
CA VAL A 88 -5.09 1.77 -9.92
C VAL A 88 -6.35 2.52 -9.60
N VAL A 89 -6.41 3.76 -10.09
CA VAL A 89 -7.57 4.64 -9.96
C VAL A 89 -8.34 4.63 -11.27
N ASN A 90 -9.58 4.14 -11.20
CA ASN A 90 -10.50 4.00 -12.32
C ASN A 90 -11.60 5.08 -12.27
N GLY A 91 -12.32 5.25 -13.38
CA GLY A 91 -13.48 6.13 -13.46
C GLY A 91 -13.18 7.58 -13.85
N ARG A 92 -11.90 7.91 -14.11
CA ARG A 92 -11.44 9.26 -14.49
C ARG A 92 -11.94 10.36 -13.54
N PRO A 93 -11.62 10.27 -12.24
CA PRO A 93 -11.97 11.33 -11.30
C PRO A 93 -11.35 12.67 -11.69
N LEU A 94 -12.05 13.76 -11.36
CA LEU A 94 -11.54 15.10 -11.53
C LEU A 94 -10.71 15.48 -10.29
N LEU A 95 -9.44 15.03 -10.28
CA LEU A 95 -8.55 15.21 -9.14
C LEU A 95 -8.06 16.66 -9.08
N ASN A 96 -8.35 17.33 -7.96
CA ASN A 96 -7.83 18.66 -7.63
C ASN A 96 -6.44 18.55 -6.99
N GLU A 97 -6.23 17.53 -6.16
CA GLU A 97 -4.97 17.31 -5.46
C GLU A 97 -4.60 15.84 -5.41
N VAL A 98 -3.33 15.57 -5.72
CA VAL A 98 -2.73 14.23 -5.62
C VAL A 98 -1.40 14.35 -4.90
N SER A 99 -1.26 13.67 -3.78
CA SER A 99 0.00 13.54 -3.04
C SER A 99 0.40 12.08 -2.94
N LEU A 100 1.53 11.74 -3.53
CA LEU A 100 2.09 10.39 -3.51
C LEU A 100 3.42 10.42 -2.76
N ASN A 101 3.46 9.79 -1.59
CA ASN A 101 4.68 9.52 -0.85
C ASN A 101 4.91 8.01 -0.85
N VAL A 102 5.52 7.54 -1.94
CA VAL A 102 5.81 6.12 -2.18
C VAL A 102 7.32 5.94 -2.11
N GLY A 103 7.77 5.00 -1.29
CA GLY A 103 9.20 4.73 -1.18
C GLY A 103 9.51 3.68 -0.14
N VAL A 104 10.50 2.84 -0.45
CA VAL A 104 11.06 1.92 0.53
C VAL A 104 11.85 2.74 1.55
N ASP A 105 11.57 2.57 2.83
CA ASP A 105 12.43 3.11 3.87
C ASP A 105 13.84 2.53 3.69
N ILE A 106 14.84 3.39 3.43
CA ILE A 106 16.22 3.00 3.12
C ILE A 106 16.85 2.22 4.29
N SER A 107 16.31 2.36 5.50
CA SER A 107 16.68 1.51 6.63
C SER A 107 16.40 0.02 6.38
N LEU A 108 15.39 -0.31 5.57
CA LEU A 108 15.05 -1.68 5.15
C LEU A 108 16.12 -2.25 4.19
N ILE A 109 16.69 -1.44 3.30
CA ILE A 109 17.72 -1.89 2.33
C ILE A 109 19.02 -2.28 3.05
N LYS A 110 19.36 -1.59 4.14
CA LYS A 110 20.62 -1.83 4.86
C LYS A 110 20.66 -3.20 5.55
N VAL A 111 19.52 -3.70 6.05
CA VAL A 111 19.44 -5.00 6.73
C VAL A 111 19.67 -6.15 5.74
N TYR A 112 19.03 -6.12 4.57
CA TYR A 112 19.22 -7.15 3.53
C TYR A 112 20.62 -7.14 2.92
N CYS A 113 21.29 -5.98 2.79
CA CYS A 113 22.67 -5.95 2.32
C CYS A 113 23.68 -6.49 3.34
N SER A 114 23.37 -6.50 4.64
CA SER A 114 24.23 -7.13 5.66
C SER A 114 24.13 -8.66 5.71
N ASP A 115 23.07 -9.26 5.16
CA ASP A 115 22.90 -10.72 5.10
C ASP A 115 23.53 -11.37 3.85
N PHE A 116 23.97 -10.56 2.88
CA PHE A 116 24.89 -11.04 1.83
C PHE A 116 26.33 -11.04 2.35
N HIS A 117 26.65 -12.04 3.17
CA HIS A 117 28.04 -12.41 3.40
C HIS A 117 28.65 -12.92 2.07
N GLU A 118 29.63 -12.14 1.58
CA GLU A 118 30.83 -12.60 0.88
C GLU A 118 30.64 -13.79 -0.09
N PHE A 119 30.41 -13.49 -1.38
CA PHE A 119 30.80 -14.44 -2.42
C PHE A 119 32.33 -14.55 -2.39
N GLU A 120 32.86 -15.54 -1.67
CA GLU A 120 34.25 -15.96 -1.82
C GLU A 120 34.46 -16.41 -3.27
N VAL A 121 35.21 -15.60 -4.02
CA VAL A 121 35.72 -15.97 -5.33
C VAL A 121 36.80 -17.01 -5.13
N SER A 122 36.44 -18.28 -5.28
CA SER A 122 37.37 -19.41 -5.41
C SER A 122 38.41 -19.09 -6.48
N HIS A 123 39.64 -18.82 -6.06
CA HIS A 123 40.78 -18.81 -6.97
C HIS A 123 41.15 -20.27 -7.23
N ASP A 124 40.84 -20.76 -8.43
CA ASP A 124 41.44 -21.99 -8.93
C ASP A 124 42.96 -21.75 -9.05
N GLU A 125 43.73 -22.32 -8.14
CA GLU A 125 45.18 -22.45 -8.27
C GLU A 125 45.46 -23.44 -9.42
N ALA A 126 45.84 -22.91 -10.58
CA ALA A 126 46.49 -23.68 -11.61
C ALA A 126 47.95 -23.92 -11.20
N ASN A 127 48.27 -25.17 -10.84
CA ASN A 127 49.63 -25.69 -10.82
C ASN A 127 49.66 -27.11 -11.38
#